data_AF-A0A3P8MFB4-F1
#
_entry.id   AF-A0A3P8MFB4-F1
#
_cell.length_a   1.000
_cell.length_b   1.000
_cell.length_c   1.000
_cell.angle_alpha   90.00
_cell.angle_beta   90.00
_cell.angle_gamma   90.00
#
_symmetry.space_group_name_H-M   'P 1'
#
loop_
_entity.id
_entity.type
_entity.pdbx_description
1 polymer ?
#
loop_
_entity_poly.entity_id
_entity_poly.type
_entity_poly.pdbx_seq_one_letter_code
_entity_poly.pdbx_strand_id
1 'polypeptide(L)'
;MKKLNIKAKTIIWAIIGFLGIIGVIVCSILISRVNQFNALRDKVELENKIVEIYNNLKAYAIGLLSFSIVIVFIGAYITYAGIRSWHYSVIL
;
A
#
# COMPACT_ATOMS: atom_id res chain seq x y z
N MET A 1 21.63 16.28 22.42
CA MET A 1 20.89 15.82 21.21
C MET A 1 21.01 14.29 21.13
N LYS A 2 19.90 13.56 21.24
CA LYS A 2 19.88 12.08 21.20
C LYS A 2 20.46 11.60 19.86
N LYS A 3 21.48 10.72 19.85
CA LYS A 3 22.01 10.13 18.63
C LYS A 3 20.87 9.48 17.86
N LEU A 4 20.49 10.07 16.73
CA LEU A 4 19.44 9.56 15.88
C LEU A 4 19.95 8.25 15.26
N ASN A 5 19.36 7.13 15.63
CA ASN A 5 19.83 5.82 15.16
C ASN A 5 19.29 5.60 13.74
N ILE A 6 19.96 6.20 12.75
CA ILE A 6 19.57 6.21 11.34
C ILE A 6 19.35 4.78 10.84
N LYS A 7 20.20 3.83 11.29
CA LYS A 7 20.09 2.42 10.93
C LYS A 7 18.73 1.81 11.27
N ALA A 8 18.28 2.00 12.51
CA ALA A 8 17.00 1.47 12.98
C ALA A 8 15.81 2.09 12.23
N LYS A 9 15.85 3.41 11.96
CA LYS A 9 14.79 4.08 11.22
C LYS A 9 14.68 3.60 9.77
N THR A 10 15.81 3.37 9.11
CA THR A 10 15.86 2.81 7.76
C THR A 10 15.22 1.42 7.70
N ILE A 11 15.52 0.54 8.66
CA ILE A 11 14.93 -0.80 8.74
C ILE A 11 13.42 -0.73 8.97
N ILE A 12 12.96 0.13 9.89
CA ILE A 12 11.52 0.32 10.15
C ILE A 12 10.79 0.77 8.88
N TRP A 13 11.34 1.75 8.15
CA TRP A 13 10.74 2.23 6.90
C TRP A 13 10.80 1.19 5.77
N ALA A 14 11.82 0.34 5.74
CA ALA A 14 11.88 -0.78 4.80
C ALA A 14 10.76 -1.80 5.08
N ILE A 15 10.51 -2.14 6.34
CA ILE A 15 9.41 -3.04 6.75
C ILE A 15 8.06 -2.42 6.42
N ILE A 16 7.86 -1.13 6.70
CA ILE A 16 6.62 -0.41 6.37
C ILE A 16 6.40 -0.38 4.85
N GLY A 17 7.45 -0.11 4.07
CA GLY A 17 7.39 -0.17 2.61
C GLY A 17 7.00 -1.56 2.11
N PHE A 18 7.56 -2.62 2.70
CA PHE A 18 7.23 -4.00 2.36
C PHE A 18 5.76 -4.34 2.69
N LEU A 19 5.26 -3.92 3.85
CA LEU A 19 3.83 -4.03 4.19
C LEU A 19 2.94 -3.25 3.22
N GLY A 20 3.42 -2.09 2.73
CA GLY A 20 2.76 -1.34 1.67
C GLY A 20 2.59 -2.15 0.38
N ILE A 21 3.62 -2.91 -0.04
CA ILE A 21 3.55 -3.78 -1.22
C ILE A 21 2.48 -4.87 -1.02
N ILE A 22 2.44 -5.49 0.15
CA ILE A 22 1.41 -6.49 0.48
C ILE A 22 0.02 -5.85 0.41
N GLY A 23 -0.15 -4.63 0.94
CA GLY A 23 -1.38 -3.86 0.85
C GLY A 23 -1.84 -3.64 -0.60
N VAL A 24 -0.93 -3.25 -1.50
CA VAL A 24 -1.22 -3.07 -2.92
C VAL A 24 -1.74 -4.38 -3.55
N ILE A 25 -1.09 -5.51 -3.27
CA ILE A 25 -1.50 -6.82 -3.81
C ILE A 25 -2.92 -7.17 -3.34
N VAL A 26 -3.17 -7.07 -2.02
CA VAL A 26 -4.48 -7.40 -1.44
C VAL A 26 -5.58 -6.51 -2.00
N CYS A 27 -5.36 -5.19 -2.05
CA CYS A 27 -6.34 -4.26 -2.60
C CYS A 27 -6.59 -4.51 -4.10
N SER A 28 -5.55 -4.84 -4.87
CA SER A 28 -5.69 -5.17 -6.30
C SER A 28 -6.56 -6.41 -6.52
N ILE A 29 -6.36 -7.46 -5.70
CA ILE A 29 -7.21 -8.66 -5.74
C ILE A 29 -8.65 -8.29 -5.40
N LEU A 30 -8.86 -7.50 -4.35
CA LEU A 30 -10.17 -7.12 -3.87
C LEU A 30 -10.95 -6.32 -4.92
N ILE A 31 -10.32 -5.33 -5.54
CA ILE A 31 -10.90 -4.55 -6.64
C ILE A 31 -11.25 -5.45 -7.84
N SER A 32 -10.38 -6.39 -8.19
CA SER A 32 -10.64 -7.34 -9.28
C SER A 32 -11.88 -8.21 -9.00
N ARG A 33 -12.04 -8.71 -7.77
CA ARG A 33 -13.21 -9.48 -7.35
C ARG A 33 -14.50 -8.66 -7.41
N VAL A 34 -14.48 -7.41 -6.94
CA VAL A 34 -15.66 -6.55 -7.00
C VAL A 34 -16.02 -6.22 -8.45
N ASN A 35 -15.04 -6.01 -9.32
CA ASN A 35 -15.31 -5.80 -10.75
C ASN A 35 -15.92 -7.03 -11.42
N GLN A 36 -15.46 -8.24 -11.08
CA GLN A 36 -16.07 -9.49 -11.55
C GLN A 36 -17.52 -9.63 -11.08
N PHE A 37 -17.80 -9.28 -9.82
CA PHE A 37 -19.17 -9.28 -9.27
C PHE A 37 -20.08 -8.28 -10.01
N ASN A 38 -19.59 -7.05 -10.24
CA ASN A 38 -20.34 -6.04 -10.98
C ASN A 38 -20.60 -6.45 -12.45
N ALA A 39 -19.70 -7.19 -13.09
CA ALA A 39 -19.93 -7.72 -14.43
C ALA A 39 -21.02 -8.82 -14.49
N LEU A 40 -21.25 -9.53 -13.39
CA LEU A 40 -22.34 -10.50 -13.27
C LEU A 40 -23.69 -9.82 -12.99
N ARG A 41 -23.69 -8.66 -12.33
CA ARG A 41 -24.87 -7.83 -12.11
C ARG A 41 -25.55 -7.41 -13.41
N ASP A 42 -24.78 -7.08 -14.45
CA ASP A 42 -25.37 -6.71 -15.75
C ASP A 42 -26.16 -7.87 -16.40
N LYS A 43 -26.06 -9.09 -15.86
CA LYS A 43 -26.76 -10.28 -16.34
C LYS A 43 -27.85 -10.79 -15.39
N VAL A 44 -27.93 -10.28 -14.16
CA VAL A 44 -28.87 -10.76 -13.12
C VAL A 44 -29.33 -9.60 -12.26
N GLU A 45 -30.64 -9.43 -12.08
CA GLU A 45 -31.20 -8.43 -11.16
C GLU A 45 -30.79 -8.74 -9.71
N LEU A 46 -29.81 -7.99 -9.22
CA LEU A 46 -29.31 -8.05 -7.85
C LEU A 46 -29.93 -6.91 -7.03
N GLU A 47 -30.27 -7.22 -5.78
CA GLU A 47 -30.83 -6.27 -4.83
C GLU A 47 -29.90 -5.06 -4.65
N ASN A 48 -30.44 -3.83 -4.81
CA ASN A 48 -29.66 -2.58 -4.82
C ASN A 48 -28.80 -2.39 -3.56
N LYS A 49 -29.25 -2.89 -2.41
CA LYS A 49 -28.51 -2.82 -1.13
C LYS A 49 -27.18 -3.58 -1.19
N ILE A 50 -27.14 -4.71 -1.89
CA ILE A 50 -25.92 -5.52 -2.06
C ILE A 50 -24.94 -4.76 -2.95
N VAL A 51 -25.43 -4.18 -4.04
CA VAL A 51 -24.63 -3.40 -4.99
C VAL A 51 -23.95 -2.21 -4.29
N GLU A 52 -24.68 -1.51 -3.44
CA GLU A 52 -24.16 -0.36 -2.70
C GLU A 52 -23.02 -0.75 -1.75
N ILE A 53 -23.14 -1.88 -1.04
CA ILE A 53 -22.08 -2.41 -0.17
C ILE A 53 -20.82 -2.73 -0.99
N TYR A 54 -20.95 -3.40 -2.13
CA TYR A 54 -19.81 -3.74 -2.99
C TYR A 54 -19.13 -2.50 -3.58
N ASN A 55 -19.90 -1.50 -4.00
CA ASN A 55 -19.34 -0.24 -4.50
C ASN A 55 -18.62 0.55 -3.40
N ASN A 56 -19.16 0.59 -2.18
CA ASN A 56 -18.50 1.18 -1.03
C ASN A 56 -17.17 0.45 -0.72
N LEU A 57 -17.20 -0.89 -0.72
CA LEU A 57 -16.00 -1.71 -0.52
C LEU A 57 -14.93 -1.43 -1.59
N LYS A 58 -15.34 -1.28 -2.86
CA LYS A 58 -14.43 -0.89 -3.95
C LYS A 58 -13.84 0.50 -3.72
N ALA A 59 -14.63 1.48 -3.31
CA ALA A 59 -14.14 2.82 -3.03
C ALA A 59 -13.10 2.82 -1.89
N TYR A 60 -13.35 2.10 -0.80
CA TYR A 60 -12.38 1.92 0.29
C TYR A 60 -11.12 1.20 -0.19
N ALA A 61 -11.25 0.15 -1.00
CA ALA A 61 -10.10 -0.58 -1.53
C ALA A 61 -9.23 0.29 -2.44
N ILE A 62 -9.83 1.16 -3.26
CA ILE A 62 -9.10 2.13 -4.09
C ILE A 62 -8.38 3.18 -3.23
N GLY A 63 -9.04 3.68 -2.19
CA GLY A 63 -8.43 4.62 -1.25
C GLY A 63 -7.22 4.01 -0.53
N LEU A 64 -7.38 2.79 -0.02
CA LEU A 64 -6.31 2.05 0.64
C LEU A 64 -5.17 1.71 -0.33
N LEU A 65 -5.48 1.31 -1.56
CA LEU A 65 -4.48 1.05 -2.61
C LEU A 65 -3.64 2.30 -2.89
N SER A 66 -4.28 3.46 -3.05
CA SER A 66 -3.60 4.73 -3.30
C SER A 66 -2.67 5.09 -2.13
N PHE A 67 -3.14 4.92 -0.90
CA PHE A 67 -2.34 5.14 0.29
C PHE A 67 -1.14 4.17 0.39
N SER A 68 -1.36 2.88 0.12
CA SER A 68 -0.29 1.88 0.09
C SER A 68 0.78 2.21 -0.94
N ILE A 69 0.40 2.69 -2.14
CA ILE A 69 1.35 3.12 -3.17
C ILE A 69 2.23 4.27 -2.65
N VAL A 70 1.63 5.30 -2.04
CA VAL A 70 2.37 6.43 -1.48
C VAL A 70 3.35 5.96 -0.41
N ILE A 71 2.93 5.06 0.49
CA ILE A 71 3.81 4.48 1.52
C ILE A 71 4.99 3.74 0.89
N VAL A 72 4.76 2.96 -0.17
CA VAL A 72 5.83 2.21 -0.86
C VAL A 72 6.88 3.17 -1.40
N PHE A 73 6.47 4.26 -2.05
CA PHE A 73 7.41 5.26 -2.58
C PHE A 73 8.20 5.97 -1.48
N ILE A 74 7.52 6.41 -0.41
CA ILE A 74 8.17 7.06 0.72
C ILE A 74 9.14 6.10 1.41
N GLY A 75 8.70 4.87 1.67
CA GLY A 75 9.51 3.81 2.27
C GLY A 75 10.74 3.48 1.43
N ALA A 76 10.58 3.35 0.11
CA ALA A 76 11.69 3.11 -0.81
C ALA A 76 12.70 4.27 -0.80
N TYR A 77 12.22 5.51 -0.85
CA TYR A 77 13.08 6.70 -0.82
C TYR A 77 13.88 6.80 0.49
N ILE A 78 13.22 6.65 1.63
CA ILE A 78 13.87 6.71 2.95
C ILE A 78 14.85 5.55 3.12
N THR A 79 14.50 4.37 2.62
CA THR A 79 15.38 3.20 2.68
C THR A 79 16.64 3.42 1.85
N TYR A 80 16.49 3.93 0.62
CA TYR A 80 17.61 4.27 -0.25
C TYR A 80 18.52 5.35 0.36
N ALA A 81 17.95 6.46 0.81
CA ALA A 81 18.70 7.54 1.45
C ALA A 81 19.42 7.06 2.73
N GLY A 82 18.75 6.21 3.51
CA GLY A 82 19.30 5.55 4.68
C GLY A 82 20.52 4.70 4.36
N ILE A 83 20.41 3.79 3.40
CA ILE A 83 21.52 2.92 2.96
C ILE A 83 22.69 3.78 2.44
N ARG A 84 22.41 4.81 1.62
CA ARG A 84 23.44 5.72 1.11
C ARG A 84 24.17 6.46 2.24
N SER A 85 23.47 6.87 3.29
CA SER A 85 24.08 7.55 4.44
C SER A 85 25.06 6.65 5.21
N TRP A 86 24.85 5.33 5.20
CA TRP A 86 25.76 4.40 5.87
C TRP A 86 27.09 4.29 5.11
N HIS A 87 27.07 4.38 3.78
CA HIS A 87 28.27 4.33 2.96
C HIS A 87 29.15 5.58 3.15
N TYR A 88 28.55 6.78 3.20
CA TYR A 88 29.30 8.02 3.49
C TYR A 88 29.94 8.02 4.88
N SER A 89 29.33 7.38 5.87
CA SER A 89 29.93 7.23 7.21
C SER A 89 31.09 6.24 7.26
N VAL A 90 31.29 5.41 6.24
CA VAL A 90 32.40 4.42 6.18
C VAL A 90 33.62 5.00 5.45
N ILE A 91 33.41 6.03 4.61
CA ILE A 91 34.46 6.65 3.79
C ILE A 91 35.18 7.81 4.53
N LEU A 92 34.64 8.27 5.65
CA LEU A 92 35.14 9.40 6.45
C LEU A 92 35.74 8.88 7.77
#